data_AF-U5WBK9-F1
#
_entry.id   AF-U5WBK9-F1
#
_cell.length_a   1.000
_cell.length_b   1.000
_cell.length_c   1.000
_cell.angle_alpha   90.00
_cell.angle_beta   90.00
_cell.angle_gamma   90.00
#
_symmetry.space_group_name_H-M   'P 1'
#
loop_
_entity.id
_entity.type
_entity.pdbx_description
1 polymer ?
#
loop_
_entity_poly.entity_id
_entity_poly.type
_entity_poly.pdbx_seq_one_letter_code
_entity_poly.pdbx_strand_id
1 'polypeptide(L)'
;MPRILERSLTGLFRSRWGVAVVIAVLVLAVVGIGRLFSGTNPQPPLTDAVPTAPTVSVDPSHDDDGVIVDDEPPPEPSTRPGTAKPEAVAYAFASAWVDHKNVSAKTWHNALLPNATKDLADELDGVDPADVPADRVVDRPTLVPLGDGLVNAVITVDSGKLTLQMVAPDGRWLVDGVDWNRS
;
A
#
# COMPACT_ATOMS: atom_id res chain seq x y z
N MET A 1 0.52 40.61 -39.64
CA MET A 1 1.02 39.23 -39.49
C MET A 1 2.53 39.31 -39.28
N PRO A 2 3.19 38.51 -38.39
CA PRO A 2 2.69 37.35 -37.66
C PRO A 2 2.68 37.53 -36.12
N ARG A 3 1.57 37.14 -35.49
CA ARG A 3 1.47 36.82 -34.06
C ARG A 3 1.35 35.29 -33.97
N ILE A 4 2.48 34.59 -34.00
CA ILE A 4 2.48 33.12 -33.98
C ILE A 4 3.43 32.54 -32.91
N LEU A 5 4.17 33.36 -32.16
CA LEU A 5 5.23 32.85 -31.27
C LEU A 5 4.86 32.63 -29.79
N GLU A 6 3.62 32.87 -29.36
CA GLU A 6 3.29 32.87 -27.92
C GLU A 6 2.25 31.80 -27.51
N ARG A 7 2.08 30.72 -28.27
CA ARG A 7 1.09 29.67 -27.95
C ARG A 7 1.65 28.29 -27.58
N SER A 8 2.95 28.17 -27.34
CA SER A 8 3.60 26.85 -27.14
C SER A 8 4.09 26.56 -25.72
N LEU A 9 3.90 27.45 -24.74
CA LEU A 9 4.59 27.32 -23.44
C LEU A 9 3.72 26.99 -22.21
N THR A 10 2.40 26.79 -22.34
CA THR A 10 1.55 26.48 -21.18
C THR A 10 0.66 25.24 -21.32
N GLY A 11 0.74 24.52 -22.44
CA GLY A 11 -0.09 23.32 -22.69
C GLY A 11 0.59 21.97 -22.45
N LEU A 12 1.92 21.92 -22.28
CA LEU A 12 2.67 20.66 -22.31
C LEU A 12 2.85 19.99 -20.93
N PHE A 13 2.53 20.69 -19.83
CA PHE A 13 2.66 20.16 -18.46
C PHE A 13 1.44 19.37 -17.96
N ARG A 14 0.41 19.14 -18.80
CA ARG A 14 -0.77 18.33 -18.45
C ARG A 14 -0.94 17.11 -19.36
N SER A 15 0.16 16.46 -19.67
CA SER A 15 0.17 15.16 -20.34
C SER A 15 1.20 14.27 -19.66
N ARG A 16 0.85 13.01 -19.40
CA ARG A 16 1.72 11.97 -18.78
C ARG A 16 3.08 11.86 -19.49
N TRP A 17 3.12 12.31 -20.74
CA TRP A 17 4.29 12.36 -21.58
C TRP A 17 5.35 13.40 -21.16
N GLY A 18 4.94 14.58 -20.67
CA GLY A 18 5.88 15.59 -20.20
C GLY A 18 6.64 15.14 -18.94
N VAL A 19 5.91 14.51 -18.01
CA VAL A 19 6.50 13.92 -16.80
C VAL A 19 7.47 12.78 -17.16
N ALA A 20 7.09 11.90 -18.09
CA ALA A 20 7.94 10.80 -18.54
C ALA A 20 9.26 11.28 -19.14
N VAL A 21 9.24 12.35 -19.95
CA VAL A 21 10.45 12.93 -20.55
C VAL A 21 11.36 13.55 -19.48
N VAL A 22 10.80 14.28 -18.52
CA VAL A 22 11.58 14.87 -17.41
C VAL A 22 12.25 13.78 -16.57
N ILE A 23 11.52 12.72 -16.22
CA ILE A 23 12.07 11.58 -15.47
C ILE A 23 13.16 10.87 -16.28
N ALA A 24 12.95 10.61 -17.57
CA ALA A 24 13.94 9.94 -18.42
C ALA A 24 15.26 10.72 -18.52
N VAL A 25 15.18 12.05 -18.67
CA VAL A 25 16.36 12.93 -18.70
C VAL A 25 17.09 12.89 -17.36
N LEU A 26 16.36 12.93 -16.24
CA LEU A 26 16.94 12.91 -14.90
C LEU A 26 17.65 11.58 -14.62
N VAL A 27 17.03 10.44 -14.99
CA VAL A 27 17.64 9.11 -14.88
C VAL A 27 18.92 9.02 -15.71
N LEU A 28 18.89 9.47 -16.97
CA LEU A 28 20.07 9.47 -17.84
C LEU A 28 21.19 10.36 -17.29
N ALA A 29 20.87 11.50 -16.66
CA ALA A 29 21.86 12.35 -16.02
C ALA A 29 22.55 11.64 -14.85
N VAL A 30 21.79 10.99 -13.96
CA VAL A 30 22.33 10.23 -12.82
C VAL A 30 23.20 9.06 -13.30
N VAL A 31 22.73 8.27 -14.27
CA VAL A 31 23.48 7.13 -14.84
C VAL A 31 24.73 7.60 -15.58
N GLY A 32 24.64 8.71 -16.32
CA GLY A 32 25.76 9.31 -17.03
C GLY A 32 26.87 9.77 -16.08
N ILE A 33 26.50 10.46 -14.99
CA ILE A 33 27.43 10.88 -13.94
C ILE A 33 28.06 9.66 -13.26
N GLY A 34 27.25 8.65 -12.87
CA GLY A 34 27.75 7.42 -12.26
C GLY A 34 28.75 6.68 -13.16
N ARG A 35 28.46 6.55 -14.46
CA ARG A 35 29.39 5.92 -15.41
C ARG A 35 30.67 6.72 -15.62
N LEU A 36 30.63 8.05 -15.55
CA LEU A 36 31.83 8.88 -15.63
C LEU A 36 32.76 8.63 -14.44
N PHE A 37 32.20 8.37 -13.25
CA PHE A 37 32.97 8.06 -12.04
C PHE A 37 33.39 6.58 -11.93
N SER A 38 32.74 5.66 -12.64
CA SER A 38 33.06 4.22 -12.61
C SER A 38 34.00 3.75 -13.73
N GLY A 39 34.40 4.62 -14.66
CA GLY A 39 35.17 4.24 -15.83
C GLY A 39 36.68 4.37 -15.68
N THR A 40 37.35 3.36 -15.09
CA THR A 40 38.61 2.71 -15.55
C THR A 40 39.28 1.92 -14.41
N ASN A 41 39.05 0.61 -14.36
CA ASN A 41 40.02 -0.32 -13.75
C ASN A 41 40.13 -1.56 -14.66
N PRO A 42 41.20 -1.69 -15.46
CA PRO A 42 41.52 -2.93 -16.14
C PRO A 42 42.03 -3.92 -15.09
N GLN A 43 41.27 -4.97 -14.80
CA GLN A 43 41.72 -6.04 -13.92
C GLN A 43 42.67 -6.97 -14.71
N PRO A 44 43.93 -7.16 -14.29
CA PRO A 44 44.85 -8.07 -14.96
C PRO A 44 44.43 -9.53 -14.76
N PRO A 45 44.75 -10.44 -15.70
CA PRO A 45 44.45 -11.86 -15.54
C PRO A 45 45.33 -12.46 -14.44
N LEU A 46 44.69 -12.97 -13.39
CA LEU A 46 45.36 -13.74 -12.35
C LEU A 46 45.54 -15.18 -12.85
N THR A 47 46.68 -15.45 -13.47
CA THR A 47 47.24 -16.80 -13.54
C THR A 47 48.16 -16.97 -12.34
N ASP A 48 47.69 -17.66 -11.30
CA ASP A 48 48.53 -18.48 -10.42
C ASP A 48 47.67 -19.47 -9.65
N ALA A 49 48.05 -20.75 -9.73
CA ALA A 49 47.41 -21.85 -9.05
C ALA A 49 47.79 -21.86 -7.57
N VAL A 50 46.81 -21.85 -6.68
CA VAL A 50 46.99 -22.05 -5.23
C VAL A 50 46.35 -23.39 -4.84
N PRO A 51 47.05 -24.26 -4.07
CA PRO A 51 46.58 -25.61 -3.75
C PRO A 51 45.33 -25.65 -2.85
N THR A 52 44.53 -26.69 -3.08
CA THR A 52 43.23 -27.04 -2.50
C THR A 52 43.12 -26.81 -0.99
N ALA A 53 42.32 -25.81 -0.60
CA ALA A 53 41.68 -25.80 0.72
C ALA A 53 40.54 -26.84 0.71
N PRO A 54 40.25 -27.52 1.85
CA PRO A 54 39.18 -28.50 1.90
C PRO A 54 37.86 -27.82 1.57
N THR A 55 37.17 -28.34 0.56
CA THR A 55 35.78 -28.04 0.28
C THR A 55 34.95 -28.46 1.49
N VAL A 56 34.50 -27.47 2.28
CA VAL A 56 33.29 -27.66 3.10
C VAL A 56 32.14 -27.70 2.11
N SER A 57 31.87 -28.88 1.57
CA SER A 57 30.65 -29.16 0.84
C SER A 57 29.55 -29.30 1.88
N VAL A 58 28.81 -28.22 2.12
CA VAL A 58 27.54 -28.30 2.83
C VAL A 58 26.58 -29.07 1.91
N ASP A 59 25.92 -30.07 2.45
CA ASP A 59 24.90 -30.84 1.75
C ASP A 59 23.70 -29.91 1.47
N PRO A 60 23.31 -29.65 0.20
CA PRO A 60 22.18 -28.79 -0.12
C PRO A 60 20.83 -29.39 0.27
N SER A 61 20.78 -30.60 0.84
CA SER A 61 19.57 -31.14 1.46
C SER A 61 19.29 -30.58 2.86
N HIS A 62 20.15 -29.72 3.38
CA HIS A 62 19.89 -28.90 4.58
C HIS A 62 19.60 -27.43 4.23
N ASP A 63 18.86 -27.19 3.14
CA ASP A 63 18.05 -25.98 2.98
C ASP A 63 16.93 -26.01 4.04
N ASP A 64 17.27 -25.63 5.28
CA ASP A 64 16.32 -25.14 6.28
C ASP A 64 16.48 -23.62 6.45
N ASP A 65 16.70 -22.96 5.31
CA ASP A 65 16.52 -21.51 5.14
C ASP A 65 15.04 -21.21 4.79
N GLY A 66 14.17 -22.21 4.95
CA GLY A 66 12.73 -22.03 4.91
C GLY A 66 12.33 -21.04 6.00
N VAL A 67 11.62 -19.99 5.59
CA VAL A 67 10.66 -19.32 6.46
C VAL A 67 9.99 -20.42 7.27
N ILE A 68 10.09 -20.37 8.60
CA ILE A 68 9.23 -21.18 9.46
C ILE A 68 7.82 -20.78 9.04
N VAL A 69 7.21 -21.61 8.19
CA VAL A 69 5.79 -21.57 7.96
C VAL A 69 5.28 -22.17 9.25
N ASP A 70 5.00 -21.30 10.23
CA ASP A 70 4.22 -21.71 11.37
C ASP A 70 2.92 -22.31 10.79
N ASP A 71 2.84 -23.64 10.78
CA ASP A 71 1.65 -24.43 10.39
C ASP A 71 0.49 -24.21 11.37
N GLU A 72 0.72 -23.42 12.42
CA GLU A 72 -0.31 -23.00 13.35
C GLU A 72 -1.18 -21.91 12.68
N PRO A 73 -2.51 -22.10 12.58
CA PRO A 73 -3.37 -21.05 12.06
C PRO A 73 -3.16 -19.78 12.87
N PRO A 74 -3.11 -18.59 12.21
CA PRO A 74 -2.87 -17.34 12.92
C PRO A 74 -3.85 -17.22 14.10
N PRO A 75 -3.41 -16.74 15.27
CA PRO A 75 -4.26 -16.64 16.43
C PRO A 75 -5.53 -15.86 16.10
N GLU A 76 -6.67 -16.38 16.54
CA GLU A 76 -7.94 -15.69 16.35
C GLU A 76 -7.89 -14.31 17.04
N PRO A 77 -8.39 -13.25 16.38
CA PRO A 77 -8.31 -11.91 16.91
C PRO A 77 -9.07 -11.79 18.24
N SER A 78 -8.32 -11.58 19.31
CA SER A 78 -8.88 -11.41 20.65
C SER A 78 -9.60 -10.06 20.78
N THR A 79 -10.82 -10.10 21.30
CA THR A 79 -11.60 -8.90 21.66
C THR A 79 -11.69 -8.80 23.17
N ARG A 80 -11.52 -7.58 23.72
CA ARG A 80 -11.85 -7.36 25.14
C ARG A 80 -13.37 -7.54 25.32
N PRO A 81 -13.83 -8.20 26.39
CA PRO A 81 -15.27 -8.31 26.67
C PRO A 81 -15.93 -6.92 26.74
N GLY A 82 -17.04 -6.74 26.02
CA GLY A 82 -17.81 -5.49 26.02
C GLY A 82 -17.43 -4.46 24.94
N THR A 83 -16.41 -4.71 24.11
CA THR A 83 -16.12 -3.89 22.94
C THR A 83 -16.76 -4.48 21.67
N ALA A 84 -16.96 -3.64 20.64
CA ALA A 84 -17.49 -4.10 19.37
C ALA A 84 -16.51 -5.07 18.69
N LYS A 85 -17.04 -6.15 18.11
CA LYS A 85 -16.26 -7.11 17.31
C LYS A 85 -15.69 -6.43 16.05
N PRO A 86 -14.53 -6.89 15.54
CA PRO A 86 -13.89 -6.30 14.37
C PRO A 86 -14.81 -6.28 13.15
N GLU A 87 -15.61 -7.33 12.92
CA GLU A 87 -16.56 -7.38 11.80
C GLU A 87 -17.62 -6.29 11.87
N ALA A 88 -18.10 -5.96 13.08
CA ALA A 88 -19.12 -4.93 13.27
C ALA A 88 -18.54 -3.54 13.02
N VAL A 89 -17.31 -3.27 13.49
CA VAL A 89 -16.59 -2.02 13.25
C VAL A 89 -16.29 -1.86 11.75
N ALA A 90 -15.80 -2.93 11.10
CA ALA A 90 -15.50 -2.94 9.67
C ALA A 90 -16.75 -2.65 8.84
N TYR A 91 -17.86 -3.32 9.15
CA TYR A 91 -19.11 -3.10 8.44
C TYR A 91 -19.66 -1.67 8.65
N ALA A 92 -19.59 -1.15 9.88
CA ALA A 92 -20.04 0.21 10.17
C ALA A 92 -19.19 1.26 9.45
N PHE A 93 -17.86 1.10 9.44
CA PHE A 93 -16.96 1.97 8.68
C PHE A 93 -17.23 1.87 7.17
N ALA A 94 -17.29 0.65 6.61
CA ALA A 94 -17.55 0.45 5.18
C ALA A 94 -18.89 1.04 4.75
N SER A 95 -19.93 0.91 5.58
CA SER A 95 -21.25 1.49 5.32
C SER A 95 -21.21 3.01 5.28
N ALA A 96 -20.48 3.65 6.19
CA ALA A 96 -20.27 5.10 6.19
C ALA A 96 -19.39 5.56 5.01
N TRP A 97 -18.38 4.76 4.64
CA TRP A 97 -17.48 5.04 3.53
C TRP A 97 -18.21 5.08 2.19
N VAL A 98 -19.10 4.11 1.91
CA VAL A 98 -19.91 4.09 0.69
C VAL A 98 -21.07 5.09 0.70
N ASP A 99 -21.43 5.66 1.85
CA ASP A 99 -22.49 6.68 1.97
C ASP A 99 -21.94 8.10 1.70
N HIS A 100 -21.44 8.27 0.48
CA HIS A 100 -20.72 9.48 0.04
C HIS A 100 -21.57 10.40 -0.85
N LYS A 101 -22.73 9.92 -1.32
CA LYS A 101 -23.59 10.67 -2.24
C LYS A 101 -24.36 11.77 -1.53
N ASN A 102 -24.34 12.97 -2.12
CA ASN A 102 -25.08 14.14 -1.65
C ASN A 102 -24.70 14.60 -0.22
N VAL A 103 -23.52 14.22 0.27
CA VAL A 103 -22.97 14.69 1.55
C VAL A 103 -21.76 15.58 1.30
N SER A 104 -21.50 16.50 2.23
CA SER A 104 -20.26 17.29 2.18
C SER A 104 -19.06 16.44 2.61
N ALA A 105 -17.86 16.77 2.13
CA ALA A 105 -16.62 16.12 2.56
C ALA A 105 -16.49 16.06 4.09
N LYS A 106 -16.80 17.15 4.78
CA LYS A 106 -16.79 17.21 6.25
C LYS A 106 -17.83 16.28 6.89
N THR A 107 -19.03 16.18 6.31
CA THR A 107 -20.09 15.31 6.82
C THR A 107 -19.69 13.84 6.67
N TRP A 108 -19.18 13.48 5.49
CA TRP A 108 -18.70 12.14 5.19
C TRP A 108 -17.54 11.76 6.13
N HIS A 109 -16.53 12.62 6.24
CA HIS A 109 -15.39 12.44 7.13
C HIS A 109 -15.80 12.23 8.59
N ASN A 110 -16.69 13.09 9.11
CA ASN A 110 -17.23 12.97 10.46
C ASN A 110 -17.94 11.62 10.71
N ALA A 111 -18.56 11.03 9.69
CA ALA A 111 -19.22 9.73 9.80
C ALA A 111 -18.22 8.56 9.93
N LEU A 112 -16.98 8.74 9.48
CA LEU A 112 -15.91 7.73 9.58
C LEU A 112 -15.24 7.73 10.96
N LEU A 113 -15.14 8.91 11.61
CA LEU A 113 -14.42 9.12 12.88
C LEU A 113 -14.73 8.11 14.00
N PRO A 114 -15.98 7.65 14.23
CA PRO A 114 -16.27 6.73 15.33
C PRO A 114 -15.51 5.39 15.22
N ASN A 115 -15.17 4.99 14.00
CA ASN A 115 -14.57 3.69 13.68
C ASN A 115 -13.16 3.82 13.09
N ALA A 116 -12.60 5.02 12.99
CA ALA A 116 -11.25 5.27 12.46
C ALA A 116 -10.24 5.51 13.59
N THR A 117 -8.98 5.16 13.36
CA THR A 117 -7.87 5.69 14.15
C THR A 117 -7.72 7.19 13.89
N LYS A 118 -7.02 7.89 14.79
CA LYS A 118 -6.73 9.31 14.58
C LYS A 118 -5.90 9.53 13.31
N ASP A 119 -4.94 8.66 13.05
CA ASP A 119 -4.03 8.80 11.91
C ASP A 119 -4.79 8.64 10.59
N LEU A 120 -5.65 7.61 10.48
CA LEU A 120 -6.53 7.45 9.31
C LEU A 120 -7.53 8.61 9.18
N ALA A 121 -8.09 9.09 10.29
CA ALA A 121 -8.97 10.24 10.26
C ALA A 121 -8.24 11.48 9.71
N ASP A 122 -7.03 11.77 10.17
CA ASP A 122 -6.26 12.91 9.67
C ASP A 122 -5.88 12.72 8.18
N GLU A 123 -5.58 11.50 7.73
CA GLU A 123 -5.30 11.18 6.32
C GLU A 123 -6.52 11.43 5.41
N LEU A 124 -7.72 11.10 5.88
CA LEU A 124 -8.97 11.26 5.13
C LEU A 124 -9.55 12.68 5.21
N ASP A 125 -8.95 13.59 5.99
CA ASP A 125 -9.42 14.98 6.07
C ASP A 125 -9.24 15.70 4.72
N GLY A 126 -10.31 16.35 4.27
CA GLY A 126 -10.32 17.06 2.99
C GLY A 126 -10.43 16.19 1.74
N VAL A 127 -10.54 14.86 1.86
CA VAL A 127 -10.84 13.97 0.74
C VAL A 127 -12.22 14.30 0.16
N ASP A 128 -12.35 14.34 -1.16
CA ASP A 128 -13.63 14.53 -1.84
C ASP A 128 -14.42 13.20 -1.82
N PRO A 129 -15.60 13.14 -1.17
CA PRO A 129 -16.42 11.94 -1.15
C PRO A 129 -16.83 11.47 -2.55
N ALA A 130 -16.86 12.35 -3.56
CA ALA A 130 -17.15 11.97 -4.94
C ALA A 130 -16.08 11.05 -5.57
N ASP A 131 -14.87 10.99 -5.00
CA ASP A 131 -13.79 10.10 -5.44
C ASP A 131 -13.91 8.68 -4.87
N VAL A 132 -14.86 8.43 -3.94
CA VAL A 132 -15.12 7.09 -3.41
C VAL A 132 -15.66 6.19 -4.53
N PRO A 133 -14.96 5.09 -4.87
CA PRO A 133 -15.27 4.32 -6.07
C PRO A 133 -16.49 3.40 -5.95
N ALA A 134 -17.10 3.26 -4.77
CA ALA A 134 -18.17 2.31 -4.50
C ALA A 134 -19.41 3.01 -3.90
N ASP A 135 -20.60 2.50 -4.21
CA ASP A 135 -21.87 3.09 -3.77
C ASP A 135 -22.62 2.22 -2.76
N ARG A 136 -22.25 0.94 -2.62
CA ARG A 136 -22.86 0.05 -1.64
C ARG A 136 -21.94 -1.09 -1.21
N VAL A 137 -22.15 -1.55 0.02
CA VAL A 137 -21.65 -2.83 0.51
C VAL A 137 -22.53 -3.96 -0.04
N VAL A 138 -21.90 -5.01 -0.57
CA VAL A 138 -22.60 -6.17 -1.15
C VAL A 138 -22.66 -7.32 -0.15
N ASP A 139 -21.52 -7.65 0.47
CA ASP A 139 -21.39 -8.80 1.38
C ASP A 139 -20.94 -8.39 2.78
N ARG A 140 -21.02 -9.34 3.72
CA ARG A 140 -20.47 -9.15 5.07
C ARG A 140 -18.94 -9.19 5.04
N PRO A 141 -18.26 -8.50 5.99
CA PRO A 141 -16.82 -8.57 6.10
C PRO A 141 -16.34 -9.98 6.40
N THR A 142 -15.24 -10.38 5.76
CA THR A 142 -14.46 -11.56 6.10
C THR A 142 -13.16 -11.11 6.74
N LEU A 143 -12.80 -11.66 7.89
CA LEU A 143 -11.57 -11.32 8.60
C LEU A 143 -10.42 -12.21 8.16
N VAL A 144 -9.26 -11.59 7.97
CA VAL A 144 -7.97 -12.23 7.76
C VAL A 144 -7.08 -11.78 8.91
N PRO A 145 -6.87 -12.63 9.94
CA PRO A 145 -6.01 -12.29 11.06
C PRO A 145 -4.55 -12.18 10.60
N LEU A 146 -3.86 -11.13 11.05
CA LEU A 146 -2.44 -10.91 10.77
C LEU A 146 -1.58 -10.99 12.03
N GLY A 147 -2.19 -10.87 13.20
CA GLY A 147 -1.55 -11.00 14.50
C GLY A 147 -2.44 -10.49 15.63
N ASP A 148 -1.90 -10.47 16.83
CA ASP A 148 -2.61 -9.99 18.02
C ASP A 148 -2.99 -8.52 17.87
N GLY A 149 -4.30 -8.25 17.80
CA GLY A 149 -4.83 -6.89 17.66
C GLY A 149 -4.63 -6.28 16.27
N LEU A 150 -4.31 -7.07 15.24
CA LEU A 150 -4.21 -6.62 13.85
C LEU A 150 -4.95 -7.60 12.92
N VAL A 151 -5.95 -7.11 12.19
CA VAL A 151 -6.70 -7.89 11.20
C VAL A 151 -6.96 -7.09 9.94
N ASN A 152 -7.06 -7.77 8.81
CA ASN A 152 -7.64 -7.20 7.61
C ASN A 152 -9.10 -7.66 7.49
N ALA A 153 -10.03 -6.72 7.40
CA ALA A 153 -11.40 -7.00 7.03
C ALA A 153 -11.57 -6.79 5.52
N VAL A 154 -11.96 -7.83 4.80
CA VAL A 154 -12.22 -7.78 3.36
C VAL A 154 -13.72 -7.74 3.12
N ILE A 155 -14.18 -6.71 2.40
CA ILE A 155 -15.60 -6.45 2.13
C ILE A 155 -15.80 -6.37 0.62
N THR A 156 -16.75 -7.15 0.09
CA THR A 156 -17.22 -6.98 -1.29
C THR A 156 -18.10 -5.74 -1.36
N VAL A 157 -17.73 -4.80 -2.24
CA VAL A 157 -18.52 -3.62 -2.58
C VAL A 157 -18.90 -3.70 -4.06
N ASP A 158 -19.82 -2.86 -4.52
CA ASP A 158 -20.33 -2.95 -5.89
C ASP A 158 -19.31 -2.60 -6.98
N SER A 159 -18.21 -1.96 -6.64
CA SER A 159 -17.11 -1.65 -7.55
C SER A 159 -15.84 -2.49 -7.37
N GLY A 160 -15.86 -3.49 -6.47
CA GLY A 160 -14.69 -4.34 -6.22
C GLY A 160 -14.58 -4.82 -4.77
N LYS A 161 -13.35 -4.87 -4.27
CA LYS A 161 -13.03 -5.29 -2.91
C LYS A 161 -12.44 -4.12 -2.12
N LEU A 162 -13.01 -3.89 -0.94
CA LEU A 162 -12.53 -2.95 0.06
C LEU A 162 -11.81 -3.76 1.14
N THR A 163 -10.52 -3.49 1.35
CA THR A 163 -9.73 -4.07 2.43
C THR A 163 -9.50 -2.99 3.48
N LEU A 164 -9.96 -3.26 4.70
CA LEU A 164 -9.77 -2.40 5.85
C LEU A 164 -8.74 -3.02 6.77
N GLN A 165 -7.61 -2.35 6.97
CA GLN A 165 -6.67 -2.72 8.01
C GLN A 165 -7.23 -2.23 9.34
N MET A 166 -7.31 -3.11 10.33
CA MET A 166 -7.89 -2.82 11.63
C MET A 166 -6.91 -3.11 12.74
N VAL A 167 -6.87 -2.21 13.73
CA VAL A 167 -6.04 -2.32 14.92
C VAL A 167 -6.91 -2.29 16.17
N ALA A 168 -6.46 -2.93 17.25
CA ALA A 168 -7.15 -2.94 18.54
C ALA A 168 -6.34 -2.27 19.66
N PRO A 169 -6.04 -0.96 19.58
CA PRO A 169 -5.42 -0.25 20.70
C PRO A 169 -6.32 -0.43 21.93
N ASP A 170 -5.73 -0.92 23.01
CA ASP A 170 -6.47 -1.20 24.25
C ASP A 170 -7.69 -2.12 24.04
N GLY A 171 -7.65 -3.04 23.07
CA GLY A 171 -8.73 -4.00 22.81
C GLY A 171 -10.00 -3.39 22.22
N ARG A 172 -9.97 -2.15 21.72
CA ARG A 172 -11.04 -1.53 20.94
C ARG A 172 -10.63 -1.48 19.47
N TRP A 173 -11.37 -2.20 18.62
CA TRP A 173 -11.12 -2.21 17.18
C TRP A 173 -11.41 -0.86 16.53
N LEU A 174 -10.48 -0.41 15.68
CA LEU A 174 -10.56 0.77 14.84
C LEU A 174 -9.94 0.44 13.48
N VAL A 175 -10.42 1.10 12.44
CA VAL A 175 -9.84 1.05 11.09
C VAL A 175 -8.65 1.99 11.04
N ASP A 176 -7.52 1.48 10.58
CA ASP A 176 -6.25 2.19 10.49
C ASP A 176 -5.81 2.45 9.05
N GLY A 177 -6.31 1.65 8.10
CA GLY A 177 -5.99 1.80 6.69
C GLY A 177 -7.15 1.36 5.80
N VAL A 178 -7.21 1.97 4.61
CA VAL A 178 -8.21 1.69 3.58
C VAL A 178 -7.49 1.39 2.26
N ASP A 179 -7.74 0.22 1.70
CA ASP A 179 -7.28 -0.17 0.38
C ASP A 179 -8.46 -0.66 -0.47
N TRP A 180 -8.48 -0.26 -1.75
CA TRP A 180 -9.54 -0.65 -2.68
C TRP A 180 -8.95 -1.22 -3.97
N ASN A 181 -9.49 -2.38 -4.35
CA ASN A 181 -9.13 -3.05 -5.60
C ASN A 181 -10.37 -3.22 -6.48
N ARG A 182 -10.27 -2.75 -7.73
CA ARG A 182 -11.33 -2.88 -8.74
C ARG A 182 -11.46 -4.32 -9.22
N SER A 183 -12.70 -4.80 -9.34
CA SER A 183 -13.03 -6.10 -9.96
C SER A 183 -13.62 -5.95 -11.35
#